data_AF-A0A1G8KX96-F1
#
_entry.id   AF-A0A1G8KX96-F1
#
_cell.length_a   1.000
_cell.length_b   1.000
_cell.length_c   1.000
_cell.angle_alpha   90.00
_cell.angle_beta   90.00
_cell.angle_gamma   90.00
#
_symmetry.space_group_name_H-M   'P 1'
#
loop_
_entity.id
_entity.type
_entity.pdbx_description
1 polymer ?
#
loop_
_entity_poly.entity_id
_entity_poly.type
_entity_poly.pdbx_seq_one_letter_code
_entity_poly.pdbx_strand_id
1 'polypeptide(L)' 'MGLQQGDIAPDFVLPSTDKHDISLSDYKGKKNVLIVFFPLDFTPG' A
#
# COMPACT_ATOMS: atom_id res chain seq x y z
N MET A 1 -7.71 -4.61 -16.96
CA MET A 1 -8.85 -4.21 -16.08
C MET A 1 -8.28 -3.93 -14.70
N GLY A 2 -8.70 -2.86 -14.03
CA GLY A 2 -8.21 -2.50 -12.68
C GLY A 2 -9.08 -3.10 -11.58
N LEU A 3 -8.64 -2.91 -10.33
CA LEU A 3 -9.42 -3.28 -9.14
C LEU A 3 -10.75 -2.51 -9.09
N GLN A 4 -11.79 -3.19 -8.62
CA GLN A 4 -13.12 -2.64 -8.41
C GLN A 4 -13.50 -2.63 -6.93
N GLN A 5 -14.58 -1.93 -6.60
CA GLN A 5 -15.11 -1.94 -5.24
C GLN A 5 -15.55 -3.36 -4.85
N GLY A 6 -15.11 -3.81 -3.67
CA GLY A 6 -15.43 -5.14 -3.16
C GLY A 6 -14.39 -6.20 -3.50
N ASP A 7 -13.48 -5.92 -4.45
CA ASP A 7 -12.34 -6.80 -4.70
C ASP A 7 -11.46 -6.90 -3.46
N ILE A 8 -10.93 -8.09 -3.22
CA ILE A 8 -9.91 -8.29 -2.19
C ILE A 8 -8.64 -7.59 -2.68
N ALA A 9 -8.14 -6.65 -1.87
CA ALA A 9 -6.88 -5.97 -2.14
C ALA A 9 -5.74 -7.00 -2.29
N PRO A 10 -4.96 -6.98 -3.39
CA PRO A 10 -3.81 -7.85 -3.56
C PRO A 10 -2.79 -7.60 -2.46
N ASP A 11 -2.24 -8.68 -1.91
CA ASP A 11 -1.15 -8.55 -0.94
C ASP A 11 0.13 -8.09 -1.65
N PHE A 12 0.97 -7.37 -0.92
CA PHE A 12 2.29 -6.95 -1.38
C PHE A 12 3.23 -6.89 -0.19
N VAL A 13 4.51 -7.10 -0.48
CA VAL A 13 5.60 -6.88 0.47
C VAL A 13 6.57 -5.90 -0.17
N LEU A 14 6.80 -4.76 0.49
CA LEU A 14 7.65 -3.70 -0.02
C LEU A 14 8.60 -3.18 1.06
N PRO A 15 9.82 -2.76 0.70
CA PRO A 15 10.73 -2.14 1.64
C PRO A 15 10.20 -0.77 2.08
N SER A 16 10.30 -0.48 3.38
CA SER A 16 9.96 0.81 3.99
C SER A 16 11.20 1.69 4.19
N THR A 17 10.99 2.98 4.40
CA THR A 17 12.03 3.95 4.80
C THR A 17 12.73 3.57 6.10
N ASP A 18 12.02 2.82 6.95
CA ASP A 18 12.51 2.33 8.25
C ASP A 18 13.32 1.03 8.14
N LYS A 19 13.74 0.64 6.92
CA LYS A 19 14.59 -0.52 6.62
C LYS A 19 14.01 -1.87 7.06
N HIS A 20 12.70 -1.96 7.19
CA HIS A 20 11.98 -3.22 7.33
C HIS A 20 11.01 -3.38 6.16
N ASP A 21 10.70 -4.63 5.85
CA ASP A 21 9.65 -4.93 4.87
C ASP A 21 8.28 -4.75 5.53
N ILE A 22 7.35 -4.15 4.78
CA ILE A 22 5.95 -4.01 5.17
C ILE A 22 5.11 -4.91 4.27
N SER A 23 4.21 -5.69 4.87
CA SER A 23 3.18 -6.44 4.16
C SER A 23 1.80 -5.81 4.34
N LEU A 24 0.98 -5.76 3.30
CA LEU A 24 -0.42 -5.33 3.46
C LEU A 24 -1.18 -6.27 4.42
N SER A 25 -0.89 -7.57 4.36
CA SER A 25 -1.48 -8.58 5.24
C SER A 25 -1.17 -8.38 6.73
N ASP A 26 -0.11 -7.63 7.11
CA ASP A 26 0.21 -7.35 8.51
C ASP A 26 -0.89 -6.56 9.23
N TYR A 27 -1.67 -5.78 8.48
CA TYR A 27 -2.73 -4.89 8.96
C TYR A 27 -4.13 -5.51 8.85
N LYS A 28 -4.28 -6.65 8.18
CA LYS A 28 -5.59 -7.28 7.92
C LYS A 28 -6.32 -7.59 9.24
N GLY A 29 -7.54 -7.09 9.37
CA GLY A 29 -8.39 -7.27 10.56
C GLY A 29 -7.97 -6.45 11.79
N LYS A 30 -6.89 -5.67 11.70
CA LYS A 30 -6.39 -4.82 12.79
C LYS A 30 -6.76 -3.36 12.59
N LYS A 31 -6.61 -2.85 11.36
CA LYS A 31 -6.82 -1.43 11.00
C LYS A 31 -7.29 -1.29 9.56
N ASN A 32 -7.96 -0.18 9.28
CA ASN A 32 -8.18 0.26 7.90
C ASN A 32 -6.85 0.81 7.34
N VAL A 33 -6.59 0.55 6.06
CA VAL A 33 -5.35 0.94 5.37
C VAL A 33 -5.71 1.79 4.15
N LEU A 34 -5.06 2.95 4.01
CA LEU A 34 -5.12 3.78 2.82
C LEU A 34 -3.81 3.63 2.05
N ILE A 35 -3.88 3.30 0.76
CA ILE A 35 -2.71 3.16 -0.12
C ILE A 35 -2.70 4.35 -1.07
N VAL A 36 -1.59 5.10 -1.09
CA VAL A 36 -1.39 6.24 -1.98
C VAL A 36 -0.21 5.94 -2.90
N PHE A 37 -0.48 5.88 -4.20
CA PHE A 37 0.56 5.81 -5.22
C PHE A 37 0.81 7.22 -5.74
N PHE A 38 2.06 7.67 -5.69
CA PHE A 38 2.47 8.96 -6.21
C PHE A 38 3.77 8.83 -7.01
N PRO A 39 4.07 9.73 -7.97
CA PRO A 39 5.12 9.49 -8.96
C PRO A 39 6.55 9.59 -8.40
N LEU A 40 6.83 10.68 -7.68
CA LEU A 40 8.15 10.98 -7.17
C LEU A 40 8.10 12.04 -6.06
N ASP A 41 8.96 11.88 -5.06
CA ASP A 41 9.18 12.88 -4.00
C ASP A 41 9.73 14.21 -4.57
N PHE A 42 9.44 15.31 -3.86
CA PHE A 42 9.97 16.67 -4.15
C PHE A 42 9.68 17.22 -5.55
N THR A 43 8.57 16.81 -6.18
CA THR A 43 8.11 17.37 -7.46
C THR A 43 6.98 18.38 -7.23
N PRO A 44 6.94 19.51 -7.99
CA PRO A 44 5.96 20.59 -7.75
C PRO A 44 4.51 20.22 -8.09
N GLY A 45 4.26 19.08 -8.73
CA GLY A 45 2.92 18.67 -9.18
C GLY A 45 2.45 19.38 -10.44
#